data_AF-A0A3M1NMW4-F1
#
_entry.id   AF-A0A3M1NMW4-F1
#
_cell.length_a   1.000
_cell.length_b   1.000
_cell.length_c   1.000
_cell.angle_alpha   90.00
_cell.angle_beta   90.00
_cell.angle_gamma   90.00
#
_symmetry.space_group_name_H-M   'P 1'
#
loop_
_entity.id
_entity.type
_entity.pdbx_description
1 polymer ?
#
loop_
_entity_poly.entity_id
_entity_poly.type
_entity_poly.pdbx_seq_one_letter_code
_entity_poly.pdbx_strand_id
1 'polypeptide(L)' 'FVPRVVIAVLWFFTSWFDGLFHSLLWPILGFLLAPTTLLWYSVVQNVYDGVWGFWQIVVLVIAIMLDLSPGAGRKAR' A
#
# COMPACT_ATOMS: atom_id res chain seq x y z
N PHE A 1 4.26 1.69 -11.84
CA PHE A 1 3.31 2.82 -11.84
C PHE A 1 1.91 2.47 -11.30
N VAL A 2 1.38 1.27 -11.56
CA VAL A 2 0.00 0.88 -11.18
C VAL A 2 -0.35 1.08 -9.69
N PRO A 3 0.50 0.72 -8.69
CA PRO A 3 0.12 0.82 -7.28
C PRO A 3 -0.18 2.25 -6.83
N ARG A 4 0.61 3.22 -7.30
CA ARG A 4 0.41 4.65 -6.99
C ARG A 4 -0.91 5.18 -7.58
N VAL A 5 -1.24 4.79 -8.81
CA VAL A 5 -2.50 5.22 -9.43
C VAL A 5 -3.69 4.69 -8.66
N VAL A 6 -3.64 3.42 -8.25
CA VAL A 6 -4.72 2.81 -7.44
C VAL A 6 -4.87 3.53 -6.10
N ILE A 7 -3.77 3.81 -5.39
CA ILE A 7 -3.83 4.58 -4.13
C ILE A 7 -4.46 5.96 -4.36
N ALA A 8 -4.05 6.68 -5.42
CA ALA A 8 -4.61 8.00 -5.72
C ALA A 8 -6.12 7.92 -6.02
N VAL A 9 -6.57 6.92 -6.78
CA VAL A 9 -8.00 6.72 -7.06
C VAL A 9 -8.76 6.41 -5.78
N LEU A 10 -8.27 5.50 -4.95
CA LEU A 10 -8.89 5.20 -3.65
C LEU A 10 -8.96 6.45 -2.77
N TRP A 11 -7.91 7.26 -2.75
CA TRP A 11 -7.85 8.48 -1.94
C TRP A 11 -8.87 9.54 -2.36
N PHE A 12 -9.04 9.79 -3.67
CA PHE A 12 -9.92 10.86 -4.15
C PHE A 12 -11.38 10.45 -4.29
N PHE A 13 -11.66 9.17 -4.52
CA PHE A 13 -13.00 8.70 -4.85
C PHE A 13 -13.65 7.84 -3.77
N THR A 14 -12.94 7.50 -2.69
CA THR A 14 -13.46 6.63 -1.62
C THR A 14 -13.00 7.08 -0.24
N SER A 15 -13.71 6.65 0.80
CA SER A 15 -13.32 6.79 2.22
C SER A 15 -12.37 5.70 2.69
N TRP A 16 -11.64 5.04 1.77
CA TRP A 16 -10.84 3.84 2.03
C TRP A 16 -9.73 4.03 3.08
N PHE A 17 -9.25 5.26 3.23
CA PHE A 17 -8.19 5.60 4.18
C PHE A 17 -8.70 6.29 5.46
N ASP A 18 -10.01 6.46 5.61
CA ASP A 18 -10.59 7.10 6.78
C ASP A 18 -10.40 6.23 8.01
N GLY A 19 -9.83 6.81 9.07
CA GLY A 19 -9.54 6.08 10.31
C GLY A 19 -8.37 5.10 10.25
N LEU A 20 -7.76 4.86 9.07
CA LEU A 20 -6.61 3.97 8.93
C LEU A 20 -5.31 4.55 9.53
N PHE A 21 -5.13 5.86 9.44
CA PHE A 21 -3.93 6.53 9.91
C PHE A 21 -4.28 7.64 10.88
N HIS A 22 -3.49 7.75 11.96
CA HIS A 22 -3.63 8.83 12.93
C HIS A 22 -3.30 10.22 12.34
N SER A 23 -2.45 10.26 11.31
CA SER A 23 -2.06 11.50 10.64
C SER A 23 -1.80 11.27 9.15
N LEU A 24 -1.93 12.33 8.34
CA LEU A 24 -1.68 12.33 6.90
C LEU A 24 -0.22 12.04 6.53
N LEU A 25 0.70 12.14 7.49
CA LEU A 25 2.14 11.94 7.26
C LEU A 25 2.44 10.50 6.81
N TRP A 26 1.85 9.52 7.49
CA TRP A 26 2.05 8.09 7.22
C TRP A 26 1.62 7.64 5.81
N PRO A 27 0.39 7.94 5.32
CA PRO A 27 -0.02 7.56 3.98
C PRO A 27 0.82 8.24 2.89
N ILE A 28 1.25 9.49 3.09
CA ILE A 28 2.12 10.19 2.13
C ILE A 28 3.49 9.51 2.04
N LEU A 29 4.10 9.16 3.17
CA LEU A 29 5.37 8.42 3.18
C LEU A 29 5.24 7.05 2.53
N GLY A 30 4.18 6.31 2.87
CA GLY A 30 3.89 5.01 2.27
C GLY A 30 3.71 5.11 0.75
N PHE A 31 2.99 6.12 0.26
CA PHE A 31 2.77 6.34 -1.16
C PHE A 31 4.07 6.58 -1.95
N LEU A 32 4.99 7.36 -1.36
CA LEU A 32 6.26 7.71 -2.00
C LEU A 32 7.27 6.55 -1.96
N LEU A 33 7.44 5.94 -0.78
CA LEU A 33 8.51 4.98 -0.50
C LEU A 33 8.10 3.52 -0.71
N ALA A 34 6.88 3.15 -0.33
CA ALA A 34 6.43 1.76 -0.27
C ALA A 34 4.96 1.62 -0.72
N PRO A 35 4.64 1.98 -1.98
CA PRO A 35 3.26 2.05 -2.45
C PRO A 35 2.56 0.70 -2.45
N THR A 36 3.25 -0.41 -2.70
CA THR A 36 2.63 -1.75 -2.72
C THR A 36 2.32 -2.20 -1.29
N THR A 37 3.23 -1.93 -0.37
CA THR A 37 3.10 -2.23 1.07
C THR A 37 1.94 -1.44 1.67
N LEU A 38 1.84 -0.14 1.35
CA LEU A 38 0.73 0.71 1.81
C LEU A 38 -0.63 0.17 1.33
N LEU A 39 -0.69 -0.23 0.06
CA LEU A 39 -1.91 -0.81 -0.53
C LEU A 39 -2.30 -2.09 0.19
N TRP A 40 -1.37 -3.02 0.37
CA TRP A 40 -1.67 -4.28 1.05
C TRP A 40 -2.07 -4.08 2.51
N TYR A 41 -1.38 -3.20 3.22
CA TYR A 41 -1.76 -2.83 4.59
C TYR A 41 -3.20 -2.34 4.65
N SER A 42 -3.60 -1.44 3.74
CA SER A 42 -4.97 -0.93 3.70
C SER A 42 -6.02 -1.99 3.36
N VAL A 43 -5.65 -3.01 2.58
CA VAL A 43 -6.52 -4.18 2.31
C VAL A 43 -6.71 -5.02 3.56
N VAL A 44 -5.65 -5.30 4.32
CA VAL A 44 -5.76 -6.06 5.59
C VAL A 44 -6.66 -5.32 6.57
N GLN A 45 -6.54 -4.01 6.66
CA GLN A 45 -7.37 -3.21 7.56
C GLN A 45 -8.84 -3.16 7.14
N ASN A 46 -9.14 -2.95 5.85
CA ASN A 46 -10.52 -2.79 5.38
C ASN A 46 -11.25 -4.10 5.07
N VAL A 47 -10.54 -5.14 4.63
CA VAL A 47 -11.14 -6.40 4.13
C VAL A 47 -11.01 -7.53 5.13
N TYR A 48 -9.95 -7.53 5.94
CA TYR A 48 -9.69 -8.55 6.94
C TYR A 48 -9.89 -8.02 8.37
N ASP A 49 -10.59 -6.89 8.53
CA ASP A 49 -10.86 -6.23 9.81
C ASP A 49 -9.60 -6.00 10.66
N GLY A 50 -8.46 -5.77 10.00
CA GLY A 50 -7.16 -5.58 10.65
C GLY A 50 -6.55 -6.86 11.25
N VAL A 51 -7.09 -8.04 10.96
CA VAL A 51 -6.59 -9.32 11.47
C VAL A 51 -5.38 -9.79 10.66
N TRP A 52 -4.25 -9.96 11.35
CA TRP A 52 -2.99 -10.43 10.76
C TRP A 52 -2.78 -11.91 11.00
N GLY A 53 -3.04 -12.72 9.96
CA GLY A 53 -2.71 -14.14 9.91
C GLY A 53 -1.44 -14.43 9.12
N PHE A 54 -1.08 -15.72 9.05
CA PHE A 54 0.11 -16.20 8.34
C PHE A 54 0.16 -15.70 6.88
N TRP A 55 -0.93 -15.87 6.13
CA TRP A 55 -0.99 -15.48 4.72
C TRP A 55 -0.89 -13.96 4.53
N GLN A 56 -1.47 -13.17 5.42
CA GLN A 56 -1.41 -11.71 5.37
C GLN A 56 0.02 -11.20 5.55
N ILE A 57 0.76 -11.85 6.45
CA ILE A 57 2.18 -11.56 6.69
C ILE A 57 3.03 -11.98 5.49
N VAL A 58 2.78 -13.16 4.91
CA VAL A 58 3.49 -13.61 3.69
C VAL A 58 3.32 -12.61 2.55
N VAL A 59 2.09 -12.16 2.29
CA VAL A 59 1.83 -11.16 1.24
C VAL A 59 2.45 -9.81 1.57
N LEU A 60 2.48 -9.40 2.86
CA LEU A 60 3.16 -8.18 3.28
C LEU A 60 4.65 -8.23 3.00
N VAL A 61 5.31 -9.35 3.30
CA VAL A 61 6.74 -9.54 3.00
C VAL A 61 6.98 -9.43 1.49
N ILE A 62 6.13 -10.06 0.67
CA ILE A 62 6.21 -9.96 -0.80
C ILE A 62 6.02 -8.50 -1.24
N ALA A 63 5.05 -7.76 -0.69
CA ALA A 63 4.81 -6.36 -1.01
C ALA A 63 6.02 -5.46 -0.69
N ILE A 64 6.68 -5.69 0.45
CA ILE A 64 7.91 -4.99 0.83
C ILE A 64 9.04 -5.32 -0.16
N MET A 65 9.21 -6.59 -0.53
CA MET A 65 10.22 -7.00 -1.52
C MET A 65 9.98 -6.34 -2.88
N LEU A 66 8.73 -6.16 -3.29
CA LEU A 66 8.36 -5.47 -4.53
C LEU A 66 8.70 -3.98 -4.48
N ASP A 67 8.45 -3.33 -3.34
CA ASP A 67 8.78 -1.91 -3.16
C ASP A 67 10.30 -1.66 -3.07
N LEU A 68 11.06 -2.58 -2.48
CA LEU A 68 12.52 -2.52 -2.41
C LEU A 68 13.21 -2.98 -3.69
N SER A 69 12.49 -3.64 -4.60
CA SER A 69 13.06 -4.13 -5.86
C SER A 69 13.49 -2.96 -6.76
N PRO A 70 14.79 -2.85 -7.10
CA PRO A 70 15.30 -1.75 -7.94
C PRO A 70 14.72 -1.70 -9.37
N GLY A 71 13.94 -2.71 -9.78
CA GLY A 71 13.39 -2.86 -11.12
C GLY A 71 12.15 -2.00 -11.43
N ALA A 72 11.45 -1.48 -10.43
CA ALA A 72 10.18 -0.76 -10.64
C ALA A 72 10.33 0.61 -11.35
N GLY A 73 11.56 1.15 -11.40
CA GLY A 73 11.91 2.41 -12.07
C GLY A 73 12.45 2.27 -13.51
N ARG A 74 12.67 1.05 -14.03
CA ARG A 74 13.32 0.86 -15.33
C ARG A 74 12.37 0.31 -16.40
N LYS A 75 11.32 1.07 -16.69
CA LYS A 75 10.63 1.01 -17.98
C LYS A 75 10.61 2.41 -18.61
N ALA A 76 11.80 2.90 -18.91
CA ALA A 76 12.02 3.92 -19.92
C ALA A 76 12.55 3.21 -21.17
N ARG A 77 11.68 2.97 -22.13
CA ARG A 77 12.01 2.91 -23.56
C ARG A 77 10.74 3.09 -24.36
#